data_AF-A0A1X1YBM0-F1
#
_entry.id   AF-A0A1X1YBM0-F1
#
_cell.length_a   1.000
_cell.length_b   1.000
_cell.length_c   1.000
_cell.angle_alpha   90.00
_cell.angle_beta   90.00
_cell.angle_gamma   90.00
#
_symmetry.space_group_name_H-M   'P 1'
#
loop_
_entity.id
_entity.type
_entity.pdbx_description
1 polymer ?
#
loop_
_entity_poly.entity_id
_entity_poly.type
_entity_poly.pdbx_seq_one_letter_code
_entity_poly.pdbx_strand_id
1 'polypeptide(L)'
;MPRIFHDGHGLSPAKFVAAESALVQVRGRPIECAVHLWQPTDDRGTVAVVYAALHTSDTMTCARRLLARAPEVSAVAVVTPEVCYLPTPPGEDGYRFQPELAVAERHWQDGAEEVTAERRGWFQLAALLRQDLPWWPPELRRPDAVAAWRPGAALQAIRPYAPDWYDAAVLHGLLDGAGSANANQCRGIVDRLNRRIEGEIYRPSVTGVDVPGDTERPGLILAARPDYLIPETPAPPTLYDVLGLLNLKVPSRAARVPAQRLLRRRGEIESVVSETIRVTRDSGKLAGEWIDRLMCCDDPQTLGASFAESDLVDNDDEQPRTWWRDPENVHCWIVETVDGVYHVTVGSQLPEAGRLVEFELAADCRSAFFRDSRGTVWPMPVTAFGGYYNAGYRGTGPDELAVTVARLYHSAGVDLADRSAAAVPSKLSQLIRTHAAPLSISAAELGALMAEPDAEG
;
A
#
# COMPACT_ATOMS: atom_id res chain seq x y z
N MET A 1 -39.34 18.33 7.22
CA MET A 1 -38.92 17.00 6.72
C MET A 1 -37.56 17.17 6.04
N PRO A 2 -36.56 16.29 6.30
CA PRO A 2 -35.23 16.45 5.70
C PRO A 2 -35.30 16.43 4.16
N ARG A 3 -34.36 17.09 3.49
CA ARG A 3 -34.37 17.29 2.02
C ARG A 3 -34.31 15.98 1.25
N ILE A 4 -33.54 15.01 1.77
CA ILE A 4 -33.34 13.70 1.14
C ILE A 4 -34.58 12.80 1.17
N PHE A 5 -35.62 13.16 1.92
CA PHE A 5 -36.90 12.44 1.91
C PHE A 5 -37.87 13.07 0.92
N HIS A 6 -38.63 12.20 0.25
CA HIS A 6 -39.76 12.59 -0.59
C HIS A 6 -40.96 12.97 0.28
N ASP A 7 -41.67 14.07 -0.02
CA ASP A 7 -42.79 14.58 0.81
C ASP A 7 -44.17 14.07 0.35
N GLY A 8 -44.23 13.46 -0.83
CA GLY A 8 -45.45 12.88 -1.42
C GLY A 8 -45.97 13.69 -2.62
N HIS A 9 -45.43 14.88 -2.87
CA HIS A 9 -45.73 15.70 -4.04
C HIS A 9 -44.73 15.41 -5.19
N GLY A 10 -45.19 15.52 -6.43
CA GLY A 10 -44.31 15.39 -7.59
C GLY A 10 -43.62 14.03 -7.71
N LEU A 11 -44.39 12.96 -7.94
CA LEU A 11 -43.92 11.56 -7.95
C LEU A 11 -43.25 11.10 -9.27
N SER A 12 -43.02 12.03 -10.19
CA SER A 12 -42.38 11.76 -11.48
C SER A 12 -40.87 11.53 -11.31
N PRO A 13 -40.20 10.83 -12.24
CA PRO A 13 -38.75 10.70 -12.23
C PRO A 13 -38.05 12.07 -12.25
N ALA A 14 -37.03 12.24 -11.41
CA ALA A 14 -36.21 13.44 -11.39
C ALA A 14 -35.49 13.64 -12.73
N LYS A 15 -35.27 14.91 -13.10
CA LYS A 15 -34.52 15.29 -14.30
C LYS A 15 -33.03 15.38 -13.97
N PHE A 16 -32.19 14.72 -14.74
CA PHE A 16 -30.75 14.96 -14.73
C PHE A 16 -30.46 16.34 -15.34
N VAL A 17 -29.84 17.22 -14.55
CA VAL A 17 -29.58 18.61 -14.94
C VAL A 17 -28.21 18.73 -15.59
N ALA A 18 -27.16 18.29 -14.89
CA ALA A 18 -25.78 18.40 -15.33
C ALA A 18 -24.88 17.40 -14.58
N ALA A 19 -23.67 17.19 -15.10
CA ALA A 19 -22.57 16.63 -14.36
C ALA A 19 -21.34 17.51 -14.51
N GLU A 20 -20.68 17.77 -13.39
CA GLU A 20 -19.61 18.76 -13.26
C GLU A 20 -18.48 18.20 -12.38
N SER A 21 -17.26 18.71 -12.58
CA SER A 21 -16.14 18.46 -11.67
C SER A 21 -16.05 19.57 -10.63
N ALA A 22 -15.78 19.22 -9.38
CA ALA A 22 -15.58 20.16 -8.29
C ALA A 22 -14.30 19.83 -7.52
N LEU A 23 -13.56 20.86 -7.11
CA LEU A 23 -12.40 20.72 -6.24
C LEU A 23 -12.76 21.13 -4.80
N VAL A 24 -12.56 20.22 -3.85
CA VAL A 24 -12.90 20.42 -2.44
C VAL A 24 -11.66 20.24 -1.60
N GLN A 25 -11.37 21.21 -0.74
CA GLN A 25 -10.34 21.03 0.28
C GLN A 25 -10.88 20.10 1.37
N VAL A 26 -10.18 19.02 1.70
CA VAL A 26 -10.47 18.17 2.86
C VAL A 26 -9.15 17.86 3.56
N ARG A 27 -9.07 18.09 4.88
CA ARG A 27 -7.82 17.97 5.66
C ARG A 27 -6.61 18.70 5.04
N GLY A 28 -6.86 19.84 4.39
CA GLY A 28 -5.81 20.65 3.74
C GLY A 28 -5.32 20.10 2.40
N ARG A 29 -5.97 19.07 1.83
CA ARG A 29 -5.67 18.52 0.51
C ARG A 29 -6.81 18.82 -0.47
N PRO A 30 -6.50 19.24 -1.71
CA PRO A 30 -7.50 19.32 -2.78
C PRO A 30 -7.93 17.91 -3.19
N ILE A 31 -9.23 17.64 -3.16
CA ILE A 31 -9.85 16.43 -3.68
C ILE A 31 -10.73 16.81 -4.86
N GLU A 32 -10.52 16.14 -5.99
CA GLU A 32 -11.40 16.26 -7.15
C GLU A 32 -12.60 15.32 -6.98
N CYS A 33 -13.78 15.87 -7.20
CA CYS A 33 -15.07 15.20 -7.06
C CYS A 33 -15.85 15.35 -8.37
N ALA A 34 -16.63 14.34 -8.73
CA ALA A 34 -17.68 14.47 -9.73
C ALA A 34 -19.02 14.75 -9.04
N VAL A 35 -19.78 15.70 -9.57
CA VAL A 35 -21.06 16.14 -9.03
C VAL A 35 -22.13 15.94 -10.09
N HIS A 36 -23.15 15.14 -9.78
CA HIS A 36 -24.35 15.00 -10.61
C HIS A 36 -25.47 15.83 -10.02
N LEU A 37 -26.00 16.76 -10.79
CA LEU A 37 -27.11 17.62 -10.40
C LEU A 37 -28.43 17.00 -10.88
N TRP A 38 -29.34 16.78 -9.95
CA TRP A 38 -30.67 16.23 -10.20
C TRP A 38 -31.74 17.21 -9.72
N GLN A 39 -32.76 17.42 -10.55
CA GLN A 39 -33.93 18.21 -10.19
C GLN A 39 -35.09 17.25 -9.89
N PRO A 40 -35.41 16.99 -8.61
CA PRO A 40 -36.63 16.26 -8.25
C PRO A 40 -37.86 17.08 -8.64
N THR A 41 -38.99 16.39 -8.83
CA THR A 41 -40.25 17.03 -9.22
C THR A 41 -41.08 17.55 -8.05
N ASP A 42 -40.50 17.57 -6.85
CA ASP A 42 -41.14 18.01 -5.59
C ASP A 42 -41.02 19.52 -5.34
N ASP A 43 -40.53 20.29 -6.31
CA ASP A 43 -40.31 21.75 -6.25
C ASP A 43 -39.39 22.24 -5.10
N ARG A 44 -38.70 21.33 -4.39
CA ARG A 44 -37.82 21.66 -3.24
C ARG A 44 -36.35 21.89 -3.63
N GLY A 45 -36.11 22.19 -4.91
CA GLY A 45 -34.80 22.56 -5.45
C GLY A 45 -33.91 21.39 -5.88
N THR A 46 -32.81 21.70 -6.55
CA THR A 46 -31.84 20.71 -7.09
C THR A 46 -31.11 19.99 -5.95
N VAL A 47 -30.81 18.71 -6.12
CA VAL A 47 -29.97 17.89 -5.24
C VAL A 47 -28.69 17.52 -5.98
N ALA A 48 -27.54 17.67 -5.33
CA ALA A 48 -26.25 17.25 -5.85
C ALA A 48 -25.86 15.88 -5.29
N VAL A 49 -25.54 14.93 -6.16
CA VAL A 49 -24.99 13.62 -5.80
C VAL A 49 -23.51 13.61 -6.15
N VAL A 50 -22.66 13.34 -5.18
CA VAL A 50 -21.21 13.57 -5.28
C VAL A 50 -20.47 12.24 -5.16
N TYR A 51 -19.59 12.00 -6.12
CA TYR A 51 -18.73 10.84 -6.20
C TYR A 51 -17.27 11.28 -6.10
N ALA A 52 -16.53 10.67 -5.18
CA ALA A 52 -15.10 10.91 -5.01
C ALA A 52 -14.42 9.69 -4.38
N ALA A 53 -13.12 9.57 -4.62
CA ALA A 53 -12.25 8.65 -3.90
C ALA A 53 -11.89 9.27 -2.54
N LEU A 54 -12.78 9.10 -1.56
CA LEU A 54 -12.66 9.67 -0.22
C LEU A 54 -12.67 8.58 0.85
N HIS A 55 -11.88 8.78 1.91
CA HIS A 55 -12.07 8.05 3.15
C HIS A 55 -13.42 8.37 3.80
N THR A 56 -14.04 7.38 4.43
CA THR A 56 -15.33 7.51 5.12
C THR A 56 -15.38 8.69 6.08
N SER A 57 -14.32 8.94 6.84
CA SER A 57 -14.21 10.04 7.81
C SER A 57 -14.31 11.43 7.19
N ASP A 58 -14.08 11.56 5.89
CA ASP A 58 -13.97 12.84 5.18
C ASP A 58 -15.23 13.21 4.40
N THR A 59 -16.12 12.22 4.17
CA THR A 59 -17.34 12.37 3.37
C THR A 59 -18.31 13.43 3.92
N MET A 60 -18.55 13.50 5.23
CA MET A 60 -19.43 14.51 5.84
C MET A 60 -18.84 15.93 5.74
N THR A 61 -17.54 16.09 5.95
CA THR A 61 -16.86 17.38 5.77
C THR A 61 -16.92 17.82 4.30
N CYS A 62 -16.73 16.89 3.36
CA CYS A 62 -16.89 17.16 1.93
C CYS A 62 -18.31 17.64 1.62
N ALA A 63 -19.34 16.92 2.09
CA ALA A 63 -20.75 17.26 1.86
C ALA A 63 -21.08 18.69 2.34
N ARG A 64 -20.68 19.04 3.58
CA ARG A 64 -20.89 20.38 4.13
C ARG A 64 -20.18 21.46 3.33
N ARG A 65 -18.93 21.24 2.95
CA ARG A 65 -18.12 22.22 2.20
C ARG A 65 -18.66 22.46 0.80
N LEU A 66 -19.13 21.42 0.12
CA LEU A 66 -19.78 21.55 -1.17
C LEU A 66 -21.09 22.29 -1.06
N LEU A 67 -21.94 21.93 -0.08
CA LEU A 67 -23.23 22.60 0.11
C LEU A 67 -23.04 24.10 0.37
N ALA A 68 -22.11 24.47 1.24
CA ALA A 68 -21.80 25.86 1.55
C ALA A 68 -21.32 26.69 0.35
N ARG A 69 -20.79 26.04 -0.71
CA ARG A 69 -20.30 26.70 -1.93
C ARG A 69 -21.31 26.70 -3.08
N ALA A 70 -22.41 25.96 -2.95
CA ALA A 70 -23.45 25.79 -3.95
C ALA A 70 -24.81 26.25 -3.38
N PRO A 71 -25.06 27.57 -3.29
CA PRO A 71 -26.31 28.12 -2.75
C PRO A 71 -27.57 27.71 -3.54
N GLU A 72 -27.41 27.37 -4.82
CA GLU A 72 -28.48 26.93 -5.72
C GLU A 72 -28.93 25.48 -5.48
N VAL A 73 -28.14 24.69 -4.75
CA VAL A 73 -28.43 23.29 -4.43
C VAL A 73 -29.05 23.17 -3.04
N SER A 74 -30.15 22.44 -2.95
CA SER A 74 -30.92 22.24 -1.72
C SER A 74 -30.30 21.22 -0.75
N ALA A 75 -29.58 20.21 -1.26
CA ALA A 75 -28.81 19.24 -0.47
C ALA A 75 -27.68 18.62 -1.29
N VAL A 76 -26.63 18.18 -0.59
CA VAL A 76 -25.49 17.46 -1.16
C VAL A 76 -25.43 16.07 -0.54
N ALA A 77 -25.51 15.02 -1.36
CA ALA A 77 -25.32 13.64 -0.96
C ALA A 77 -23.98 13.11 -1.48
N VAL A 78 -23.00 12.90 -0.59
CA VAL A 78 -21.71 12.31 -0.94
C VAL A 78 -21.80 10.80 -0.78
N VAL A 79 -21.46 10.07 -1.84
CA VAL A 79 -21.38 8.61 -1.85
C VAL A 79 -20.15 8.15 -1.06
N THR A 80 -20.36 7.31 -0.06
CA THR A 80 -19.29 6.83 0.83
C THR A 80 -18.75 5.48 0.33
N PRO A 81 -17.61 4.99 0.85
CA PRO A 81 -17.17 3.62 0.59
C PRO A 81 -17.85 2.58 1.51
N GLU A 82 -18.72 3.01 2.44
CA GLU A 82 -19.36 2.14 3.43
C GLU A 82 -20.75 1.66 2.99
N VAL A 83 -21.27 0.68 3.74
CA VAL A 83 -22.62 0.14 3.60
C VAL A 83 -23.42 0.32 4.89
N CYS A 84 -24.74 0.48 4.76
CA CYS A 84 -25.69 0.45 5.87
C CYS A 84 -26.56 -0.81 5.82
N TYR A 85 -26.97 -1.27 7.00
CA TYR A 85 -27.96 -2.34 7.14
C TYR A 85 -29.37 -1.81 6.90
N LEU A 86 -30.12 -2.54 6.07
CA LEU A 86 -31.57 -2.40 5.98
C LEU A 86 -32.22 -3.32 7.02
N PRO A 87 -33.34 -2.91 7.64
CA PRO A 87 -34.14 -3.80 8.46
C PRO A 87 -34.58 -5.01 7.66
N THR A 88 -34.34 -6.22 8.18
CA THR A 88 -34.83 -7.45 7.56
C THR A 88 -36.34 -7.57 7.83
N PRO A 89 -37.18 -7.81 6.80
CA PRO A 89 -38.60 -8.06 6.99
C PRO A 89 -38.84 -9.27 7.91
N PRO A 90 -39.96 -9.31 8.68
CA PRO A 90 -40.29 -10.48 9.48
C PRO A 90 -40.45 -11.73 8.59
N GLY A 91 -39.70 -12.79 8.90
CA GLY A 91 -39.78 -14.08 8.19
C GLY A 91 -38.79 -14.27 7.04
N GLU A 92 -37.88 -13.32 6.80
CA GLU A 92 -36.73 -13.53 5.92
C GLU A 92 -35.44 -13.66 6.72
N ASP A 93 -34.60 -14.62 6.35
CA ASP A 93 -33.23 -14.75 6.87
C ASP A 93 -32.26 -14.00 5.95
N GLY A 94 -31.41 -13.16 6.54
CA GLY A 94 -30.32 -12.47 5.83
C GLY A 94 -30.20 -10.98 6.12
N TYR A 95 -28.98 -10.46 5.96
CA TYR A 95 -28.70 -9.02 6.03
C TYR A 95 -28.90 -8.41 4.65
N ARG A 96 -29.73 -7.36 4.55
CA ARG A 96 -29.86 -6.55 3.35
C ARG A 96 -28.96 -5.33 3.50
N PHE A 97 -28.08 -5.11 2.52
CA PHE A 97 -27.15 -3.98 2.53
C PHE A 97 -27.60 -2.92 1.53
N GLN A 98 -27.29 -1.66 1.81
CA GLN A 98 -27.36 -0.57 0.84
C GLN A 98 -26.11 0.29 0.97
N PRO A 99 -25.71 1.02 -0.08
CA PRO A 99 -24.66 2.01 0.09
C PRO A 99 -25.03 3.06 1.15
N GLU A 100 -24.03 3.54 1.87
CA GLU A 100 -24.18 4.68 2.76
C GLU A 100 -23.91 6.01 2.01
N LEU A 101 -24.64 7.04 2.41
CA LEU A 101 -24.48 8.42 1.95
C LEU A 101 -24.13 9.32 3.16
N ALA A 102 -23.25 10.29 2.95
CA ALA A 102 -23.10 11.45 3.82
C ALA A 102 -23.88 12.62 3.21
N VAL A 103 -24.98 13.03 3.84
CA VAL A 103 -25.90 14.03 3.28
C VAL A 103 -25.80 15.32 4.09
N ALA A 104 -25.50 16.42 3.42
CA ALA A 104 -25.56 17.76 3.99
C ALA A 104 -26.81 18.50 3.55
N GLU A 105 -27.47 19.16 4.50
CA GLU A 105 -28.70 19.91 4.30
C GLU A 105 -28.64 21.25 5.06
N ARG A 106 -29.49 22.19 4.64
CA ARG A 106 -29.66 23.49 5.32
C ARG A 106 -30.80 23.39 6.31
N HIS A 107 -30.53 23.80 7.53
CA HIS A 107 -31.52 23.93 8.59
C HIS A 107 -31.57 25.37 9.07
N TRP A 108 -32.78 25.86 9.30
CA TRP A 108 -32.97 27.15 9.93
C TRP A 108 -33.15 26.94 11.43
N GLN A 109 -32.21 27.44 12.24
CA GLN A 109 -32.24 27.32 13.69
C GLN A 109 -31.86 28.67 14.32
N ASP A 110 -32.69 29.15 15.25
CA ASP A 110 -32.46 30.39 16.01
C ASP A 110 -32.13 31.64 15.17
N GLY A 111 -32.73 31.75 13.97
CA GLY A 111 -32.54 32.91 13.09
C GLY A 111 -31.26 32.88 12.24
N ALA A 112 -30.52 31.76 12.26
CA ALA A 112 -29.37 31.51 11.40
C ALA A 112 -29.57 30.24 10.57
N GLU A 113 -28.99 30.24 9.37
CA GLU A 113 -28.88 29.04 8.54
C GLU A 113 -27.67 28.23 9.00
N GLU A 114 -27.91 26.98 9.40
CA GLU A 114 -26.86 26.02 9.71
C GLU A 114 -26.82 24.93 8.65
N VAL A 115 -25.60 24.56 8.24
CA VAL A 115 -25.35 23.40 7.39
C VAL A 115 -24.93 22.22 8.27
N THR A 116 -25.82 21.24 8.41
CA THR A 116 -25.56 19.98 9.11
C THR A 116 -25.25 18.87 8.10
N ALA A 117 -24.63 17.78 8.55
CA ALA A 117 -24.46 16.58 7.74
C ALA A 117 -24.67 15.30 8.55
N GLU A 118 -25.37 14.34 7.96
CA GLU A 118 -25.75 13.08 8.61
C GLU A 118 -25.56 11.89 7.67
N ARG A 119 -25.43 10.69 8.26
CA ARG A 119 -25.42 9.43 7.51
C ARG A 119 -26.85 9.04 7.11
N ARG A 120 -27.00 8.61 5.86
CA ARG A 120 -28.28 8.23 5.23
C ARG A 120 -28.09 7.03 4.33
N GLY A 121 -29.19 6.34 4.03
CA GLY A 121 -29.18 5.18 3.14
C GLY A 121 -29.39 5.58 1.68
N TRP A 122 -28.70 4.91 0.76
CA TRP A 122 -28.85 5.10 -0.68
C TRP A 122 -30.30 5.13 -1.18
N PHE A 123 -31.15 4.22 -0.69
CA PHE A 123 -32.51 4.11 -1.17
C PHE A 123 -33.42 5.27 -0.76
N GLN A 124 -33.01 6.09 0.22
CA GLN A 124 -33.71 7.34 0.51
C GLN A 124 -33.53 8.35 -0.64
N LEU A 125 -32.29 8.48 -1.14
CA LEU A 125 -31.97 9.29 -2.31
C LEU A 125 -32.63 8.73 -3.57
N ALA A 126 -32.56 7.41 -3.80
CA ALA A 126 -33.20 6.78 -4.95
C ALA A 126 -34.73 6.95 -4.92
N ALA A 127 -35.37 6.87 -3.74
CA ALA A 127 -36.80 7.11 -3.59
C ALA A 127 -37.18 8.57 -3.86
N LEU A 128 -36.34 9.53 -3.44
CA LEU A 128 -36.53 10.95 -3.76
C LEU A 128 -36.41 11.21 -5.27
N LEU A 129 -35.38 10.65 -5.90
CA LEU A 129 -35.09 10.90 -7.31
C LEU A 129 -35.95 10.06 -8.26
N ARG A 130 -36.54 8.95 -7.77
CA ARG A 130 -37.37 8.04 -8.56
C ARG A 130 -36.64 7.55 -9.83
N GLN A 131 -35.34 7.31 -9.68
CA GLN A 131 -34.41 6.95 -10.74
C GLN A 131 -33.47 5.84 -10.28
N ASP A 132 -32.95 5.06 -11.23
CA ASP A 132 -31.82 4.18 -11.00
C ASP A 132 -30.55 5.00 -10.89
N LEU A 133 -29.85 4.90 -9.76
CA LEU A 133 -28.67 5.69 -9.48
C LEU A 133 -27.40 4.87 -9.73
N PRO A 134 -26.40 5.45 -10.42
CA PRO A 134 -25.17 4.75 -10.73
C PRO A 134 -24.28 4.59 -9.51
N TRP A 135 -23.81 3.37 -9.27
CA TRP A 135 -22.80 3.01 -8.29
C TRP A 135 -21.47 2.73 -8.97
N TRP A 136 -20.45 3.46 -8.55
CA TRP A 136 -19.06 3.12 -8.81
C TRP A 136 -18.45 2.53 -7.53
N PRO A 137 -17.83 1.35 -7.59
CA PRO A 137 -16.94 0.90 -6.53
C PRO A 137 -15.90 1.97 -6.20
N PRO A 138 -15.51 2.16 -4.92
CA PRO A 138 -14.64 3.27 -4.50
C PRO A 138 -13.39 3.45 -5.37
N GLU A 139 -12.76 2.36 -5.77
CA GLU A 139 -11.50 2.32 -6.53
C GLU A 139 -11.70 2.52 -8.04
N LEU A 140 -12.96 2.59 -8.51
CA LEU A 140 -13.33 2.90 -9.89
C LEU A 140 -13.99 4.29 -10.02
N ARG A 141 -14.05 5.08 -8.94
CA ARG A 141 -14.63 6.45 -8.90
C ARG A 141 -13.68 7.51 -9.46
N ARG A 142 -13.25 7.36 -10.72
CA ARG A 142 -12.45 8.41 -11.39
C ARG A 142 -13.34 9.63 -11.71
N PRO A 143 -13.02 10.85 -11.22
CA PRO A 143 -13.91 11.99 -11.34
C PRO A 143 -14.30 12.34 -12.78
N ASP A 144 -13.35 12.28 -13.71
CA ASP A 144 -13.56 12.51 -15.14
C ASP A 144 -14.54 11.50 -15.76
N ALA A 145 -14.37 10.22 -15.47
CA ALA A 145 -15.25 9.15 -15.96
C ALA A 145 -16.67 9.30 -15.40
N VAL A 146 -16.81 9.62 -14.11
CA VAL A 146 -18.11 9.86 -13.46
C VAL A 146 -18.77 11.12 -14.01
N ALA A 147 -18.03 12.21 -14.22
CA ALA A 147 -18.56 13.44 -14.79
C ALA A 147 -19.02 13.27 -16.25
N ALA A 148 -18.43 12.35 -17.00
CA ALA A 148 -18.86 11.99 -18.36
C ALA A 148 -20.13 11.12 -18.40
N TRP A 149 -20.51 10.47 -17.30
CA TRP A 149 -21.67 9.59 -17.26
C TRP A 149 -23.01 10.34 -17.40
N ARG A 150 -24.00 9.73 -18.06
CA ARG A 150 -25.37 10.25 -18.20
C ARG A 150 -26.37 9.12 -17.98
N PRO A 151 -27.63 9.41 -17.61
CA PRO A 151 -28.67 8.40 -17.48
C PRO A 151 -28.80 7.54 -18.75
N GLY A 152 -28.83 6.22 -18.58
CA GLY A 152 -28.86 5.25 -19.68
C GLY A 152 -27.50 4.96 -20.33
N ALA A 153 -26.39 5.54 -19.84
CA ALA A 153 -25.06 5.20 -20.31
C ALA A 153 -24.73 3.73 -19.99
N ALA A 154 -23.96 3.11 -20.89
CA ALA A 154 -23.46 1.75 -20.70
C ALA A 154 -22.45 1.69 -19.54
N LEU A 155 -22.27 0.47 -19.01
CA LEU A 155 -21.26 0.15 -18.00
C LEU A 155 -19.85 0.58 -18.48
N GLN A 156 -19.21 1.48 -17.74
CA GLN A 156 -17.89 2.01 -18.10
C GLN A 156 -16.78 1.03 -17.70
N ALA A 157 -15.80 0.86 -18.58
CA ALA A 157 -14.56 0.16 -18.24
C ALA A 157 -13.57 1.21 -17.70
N ILE A 158 -13.16 1.07 -16.43
CA ILE A 158 -12.31 2.05 -15.75
C ILE A 158 -11.12 1.34 -15.11
N ARG A 159 -9.91 1.84 -15.38
CA ARG A 159 -8.70 1.34 -14.75
C ARG A 159 -8.73 1.66 -13.24
N PRO A 160 -8.49 0.67 -12.34
CA PRO A 160 -8.42 0.91 -10.90
C PRO A 160 -7.52 2.07 -10.53
N TYR A 161 -7.96 2.84 -9.53
CA TYR A 161 -7.40 4.13 -9.20
C TYR A 161 -7.32 4.33 -7.69
N ALA A 162 -6.14 4.73 -7.19
CA ALA A 162 -5.92 5.10 -5.80
C ALA A 162 -5.09 6.40 -5.73
N PRO A 163 -5.74 7.58 -5.72
CA PRO A 163 -5.08 8.89 -5.90
C PRO A 163 -3.95 9.16 -4.90
N ASP A 164 -4.10 8.64 -3.68
CA ASP A 164 -3.19 8.95 -2.59
C ASP A 164 -1.83 8.23 -2.72
N TRP A 165 -1.74 7.16 -3.50
CA TRP A 165 -0.53 6.33 -3.51
C TRP A 165 -0.23 5.56 -4.80
N TYR A 166 -1.14 5.46 -5.78
CA TYR A 166 -0.93 4.71 -7.03
C TYR A 166 -1.14 5.54 -8.29
N ASP A 167 -0.14 5.54 -9.17
CA ASP A 167 -0.25 5.95 -10.56
C ASP A 167 0.61 5.02 -11.42
N ALA A 168 -0.01 4.31 -12.37
CA ALA A 168 0.67 3.40 -13.27
C ALA A 168 1.79 4.07 -14.09
N ALA A 169 1.66 5.38 -14.36
CA ALA A 169 2.64 6.16 -15.10
C ALA A 169 3.97 6.28 -14.33
N VAL A 170 3.99 6.12 -13.00
CA VAL A 170 5.21 6.21 -12.19
C VAL A 170 6.24 5.14 -12.59
N LEU A 171 5.83 3.87 -12.67
CA LEU A 171 6.75 2.79 -13.05
C LEU A 171 7.11 2.84 -14.54
N HIS A 172 6.20 3.32 -15.40
CA HIS A 172 6.51 3.50 -16.82
C HIS A 172 7.48 4.67 -17.06
N GLY A 173 7.32 5.78 -16.36
CA GLY A 173 8.22 6.93 -16.44
C GLY A 173 9.65 6.61 -15.97
N LEU A 174 9.80 5.62 -15.08
CA LEU A 174 11.11 5.06 -14.74
C LEU A 174 11.84 4.51 -15.98
N LEU A 175 11.13 3.86 -16.90
CA LEU A 175 11.68 3.30 -18.13
C LEU A 175 12.09 4.39 -19.12
N ASP A 176 11.33 5.48 -19.19
CA ASP A 176 11.64 6.63 -20.06
C ASP A 176 12.90 7.36 -19.60
N GLY A 177 13.14 7.38 -18.28
CA GLY A 177 14.37 7.91 -17.68
C GLY A 177 15.58 6.97 -17.76
N ALA A 178 15.40 5.73 -18.26
CA ALA A 178 16.45 4.74 -18.38
C ALA A 178 17.06 4.69 -19.79
N GLY A 179 18.32 4.24 -19.89
CA GLY A 179 18.94 3.94 -21.19
C GLY A 179 18.18 2.85 -21.96
N SER A 180 18.05 3.02 -23.29
CA SER A 180 17.06 2.32 -24.12
C SER A 180 17.15 0.78 -24.15
N ALA A 181 18.33 0.17 -24.01
CA ALA A 181 18.49 -1.28 -24.12
C ALA A 181 17.89 -2.05 -22.93
N ASN A 182 18.11 -1.57 -21.69
CA ASN A 182 17.61 -2.23 -20.48
C ASN A 182 16.15 -1.87 -20.18
N ALA A 183 15.71 -0.66 -20.58
CA ALA A 183 14.34 -0.20 -20.43
C ALA A 183 13.32 -1.11 -21.12
N ASN A 184 13.64 -1.59 -22.32
CA ASN A 184 12.76 -2.48 -23.08
C ASN A 184 12.59 -3.85 -22.43
N GLN A 185 13.64 -4.39 -21.81
CA GLN A 185 13.56 -5.66 -21.08
C GLN A 185 12.71 -5.54 -19.82
N CYS A 186 12.74 -4.37 -19.15
CA CYS A 186 11.97 -4.14 -17.94
C CYS A 186 10.49 -3.79 -18.18
N ARG A 187 10.09 -3.48 -19.42
CA ARG A 187 8.71 -3.09 -19.74
C ARG A 187 7.68 -4.12 -19.31
N GLY A 188 7.90 -5.39 -19.68
CA GLY A 188 7.00 -6.48 -19.28
C GLY A 188 6.95 -6.70 -17.77
N ILE A 189 8.04 -6.42 -17.05
CA ILE A 189 8.09 -6.51 -15.58
C ILE A 189 7.25 -5.38 -14.96
N VAL A 190 7.39 -4.15 -15.47
CA VAL A 190 6.59 -3.00 -15.03
C VAL A 190 5.11 -3.23 -15.29
N ASP A 191 4.72 -3.75 -16.45
CA ASP A 191 3.32 -4.08 -16.76
C ASP A 191 2.77 -5.12 -15.77
N ARG A 192 3.55 -6.18 -15.49
CA ARG A 192 3.16 -7.21 -14.51
C ARG A 192 3.01 -6.63 -13.10
N LEU A 193 3.96 -5.80 -12.66
CA LEU A 193 3.90 -5.15 -11.36
C LEU A 193 2.67 -4.26 -11.27
N ASN A 194 2.48 -3.32 -12.20
CA ASN A 194 1.31 -2.44 -12.23
C ASN A 194 0.00 -3.24 -12.13
N ARG A 195 -0.13 -4.33 -12.89
CA ARG A 195 -1.33 -5.16 -12.83
C ARG A 195 -1.55 -5.82 -11.46
N ARG A 196 -0.48 -6.28 -10.81
CA ARG A 196 -0.58 -6.87 -9.46
C ARG A 196 -1.00 -5.81 -8.44
N ILE A 197 -0.44 -4.60 -8.53
CA ILE A 197 -0.84 -3.45 -7.70
C ILE A 197 -2.33 -3.14 -7.88
N GLU A 198 -2.82 -3.11 -9.13
CA GLU A 198 -4.24 -2.89 -9.43
C GLU A 198 -5.16 -3.97 -8.81
N GLY A 199 -4.67 -5.21 -8.69
CA GLY A 199 -5.40 -6.29 -8.03
C GLY A 199 -5.42 -6.18 -6.50
N GLU A 200 -4.47 -5.45 -5.90
CA GLU A 200 -4.52 -5.10 -4.48
C GLU A 200 -5.48 -3.94 -4.22
N ILE A 201 -5.49 -2.96 -5.12
CA ILE A 201 -6.40 -1.81 -5.08
C ILE A 201 -7.84 -2.30 -5.19
N TYR A 202 -8.16 -3.00 -6.28
CA TYR A 202 -9.52 -3.44 -6.56
C TYR A 202 -9.63 -4.96 -6.44
N ARG A 203 -10.34 -5.40 -5.40
CA ARG A 203 -10.67 -6.81 -5.15
C ARG A 203 -12.16 -7.00 -5.42
N PRO A 204 -12.54 -7.53 -6.59
CA PRO A 204 -13.95 -7.69 -6.94
C PRO A 204 -14.66 -8.64 -5.95
N SER A 205 -15.98 -8.44 -5.79
CA SER A 205 -16.84 -9.42 -5.13
C SER A 205 -16.70 -10.79 -5.80
N VAL A 206 -16.54 -11.84 -5.00
CA VAL A 206 -16.38 -13.23 -5.48
C VAL A 206 -17.73 -13.83 -5.88
N THR A 207 -18.84 -13.24 -5.42
CA THR A 207 -20.17 -13.85 -5.42
C THR A 207 -21.20 -13.15 -6.30
N GLY A 208 -20.89 -12.01 -6.93
CA GLY A 208 -21.89 -11.30 -7.73
C GLY A 208 -21.42 -10.00 -8.37
N VAL A 209 -22.38 -9.12 -8.64
CA VAL A 209 -22.14 -7.79 -9.21
C VAL A 209 -21.57 -6.88 -8.12
N ASP A 210 -20.57 -6.05 -8.44
CA ASP A 210 -19.87 -5.23 -7.44
C ASP A 210 -20.66 -3.98 -7.00
N VAL A 211 -21.82 -4.23 -6.41
CA VAL A 211 -22.69 -3.26 -5.74
C VAL A 211 -22.96 -3.76 -4.32
N PRO A 212 -23.25 -2.88 -3.34
CA PRO A 212 -23.59 -3.32 -2.00
C PRO A 212 -24.78 -4.29 -1.96
N GLY A 213 -24.52 -5.51 -1.47
CA GLY A 213 -25.48 -6.62 -1.48
C GLY A 213 -25.43 -7.51 -2.73
N ASP A 214 -24.39 -7.38 -3.55
CA ASP A 214 -24.03 -8.22 -4.70
C ASP A 214 -25.11 -8.33 -5.81
N THR A 215 -26.10 -7.43 -5.80
CA THR A 215 -27.29 -7.52 -6.66
C THR A 215 -27.75 -6.12 -7.11
N GLU A 216 -27.79 -5.89 -8.42
CA GLU A 216 -28.47 -4.71 -8.99
C GLU A 216 -29.98 -4.80 -8.77
N ARG A 217 -30.60 -3.67 -8.46
CA ARG A 217 -32.05 -3.58 -8.20
C ARG A 217 -32.52 -2.15 -8.39
N PRO A 218 -33.84 -1.91 -8.56
CA PRO A 218 -34.37 -0.57 -8.78
C PRO A 218 -33.81 0.44 -7.76
N GLY A 219 -33.28 1.56 -8.27
CA GLY A 219 -32.58 2.59 -7.52
C GLY A 219 -31.06 2.41 -7.40
N LEU A 220 -30.48 1.27 -7.78
CA LEU A 220 -29.06 0.95 -7.66
C LEU A 220 -28.57 0.08 -8.83
N ILE A 221 -27.77 0.69 -9.71
CA ILE A 221 -27.14 0.02 -10.86
C ILE A 221 -25.63 0.16 -10.83
N LEU A 222 -24.90 -0.82 -11.37
CA LEU A 222 -23.45 -0.75 -11.50
C LEU A 222 -23.08 0.14 -12.68
N ALA A 223 -22.18 1.10 -12.43
CA ALA A 223 -21.76 2.07 -13.43
C ALA A 223 -20.34 1.83 -13.98
N ALA A 224 -19.52 1.06 -13.26
CA ALA A 224 -18.19 0.70 -13.74
C ALA A 224 -17.76 -0.73 -13.40
N ARG A 225 -16.88 -1.24 -14.26
CA ARG A 225 -16.10 -2.48 -14.08
C ARG A 225 -14.62 -2.17 -14.25
N PRO A 226 -13.71 -2.96 -13.65
CA PRO A 226 -12.28 -2.74 -13.84
C PRO A 226 -11.87 -2.94 -15.31
N ASP A 227 -11.00 -2.06 -15.80
CA ASP A 227 -10.32 -2.18 -17.08
C ASP A 227 -8.83 -2.35 -16.86
N TYR A 228 -8.36 -3.59 -16.94
CA TYR A 228 -6.95 -3.91 -16.74
C TYR A 228 -6.23 -3.99 -18.07
N LEU A 229 -5.01 -3.44 -18.13
CA LEU A 229 -4.14 -3.61 -19.30
C LEU A 229 -3.82 -5.09 -19.57
N ILE A 230 -3.55 -5.84 -18.49
CA ILE A 230 -3.42 -7.29 -18.51
C ILE A 230 -4.64 -7.86 -17.79
N PRO A 231 -5.56 -8.58 -18.45
CA PRO A 231 -6.81 -9.03 -17.82
C PRO A 231 -6.59 -9.90 -16.57
N GLU A 232 -5.70 -10.88 -16.67
CA GLU A 232 -5.40 -11.81 -15.59
C GLU A 232 -4.34 -11.26 -14.64
N THR A 233 -4.38 -11.68 -13.37
CA THR A 233 -3.30 -11.38 -12.43
C THR A 233 -2.08 -12.22 -12.81
N PRO A 234 -0.96 -11.61 -13.24
CA PRO A 234 0.22 -12.37 -13.63
C PRO A 234 0.90 -12.99 -12.41
N ALA A 235 1.69 -14.05 -12.67
CA ALA A 235 2.60 -14.59 -11.66
C ALA A 235 3.53 -13.50 -11.10
N PRO A 236 3.95 -13.61 -9.82
CA PRO A 236 4.95 -12.71 -9.26
C PRO A 236 6.21 -12.64 -10.13
N PRO A 237 6.93 -11.50 -10.16
CA PRO A 237 8.22 -11.42 -10.83
C PRO A 237 9.20 -12.44 -10.26
N THR A 238 10.07 -12.98 -11.10
CA THR A 238 11.17 -13.83 -10.64
C THR A 238 12.26 -13.01 -9.96
N LEU A 239 13.15 -13.65 -9.19
CA LEU A 239 14.32 -12.98 -8.61
C LEU A 239 15.12 -12.19 -9.68
N TYR A 240 15.33 -12.78 -10.86
CA TYR A 240 16.05 -12.13 -11.96
C TYR A 240 15.29 -10.93 -12.55
N ASP A 241 13.96 -10.99 -12.60
CA ASP A 241 13.15 -9.83 -13.00
C ASP A 241 13.35 -8.67 -12.02
N VAL A 242 13.27 -8.95 -10.72
CA VAL A 242 13.45 -7.96 -9.66
C VAL A 242 14.85 -7.36 -9.71
N LEU A 243 15.88 -8.21 -9.85
CA LEU A 243 17.26 -7.76 -10.00
C LEU A 243 17.45 -6.88 -11.23
N GLY A 244 16.87 -7.23 -12.38
CA GLY A 244 16.92 -6.43 -13.60
C GLY A 244 16.30 -5.05 -13.41
N LEU A 245 15.13 -4.99 -12.77
CA LEU A 245 14.42 -3.74 -12.50
C LEU A 245 15.18 -2.86 -11.48
N LEU A 246 15.66 -3.44 -10.38
CA LEU A 246 16.39 -2.69 -9.35
C LEU A 246 17.75 -2.19 -9.85
N ASN A 247 18.40 -2.91 -10.77
CA ASN A 247 19.65 -2.47 -11.40
C ASN A 247 19.43 -1.54 -12.62
N LEU A 248 18.19 -1.17 -12.93
CA LEU A 248 17.90 -0.24 -14.02
C LEU A 248 18.53 1.13 -13.71
N LYS A 249 19.48 1.56 -14.55
CA LYS A 249 20.13 2.87 -14.43
C LYS A 249 19.18 3.98 -14.87
N VAL A 250 18.80 4.82 -13.92
CA VAL A 250 17.94 5.99 -14.06
C VAL A 250 18.61 7.17 -13.35
N PRO A 251 19.35 8.03 -14.08
CA PRO A 251 20.07 9.16 -13.50
C PRO A 251 19.15 10.14 -12.75
N SER A 252 17.89 10.26 -13.18
CA SER A 252 16.92 11.15 -12.54
C SER A 252 16.45 10.58 -11.19
N ARG A 253 16.92 11.19 -10.10
CA ARG A 253 16.42 10.92 -8.73
C ARG A 253 14.91 11.18 -8.62
N ALA A 254 14.42 12.22 -9.30
CA ALA A 254 13.00 12.57 -9.34
C ALA A 254 12.11 11.49 -9.99
N ALA A 255 12.67 10.66 -10.87
CA ALA A 255 11.97 9.49 -11.42
C ALA A 255 12.07 8.27 -10.49
N ARG A 256 13.23 8.06 -9.85
CA ARG A 256 13.47 6.91 -8.95
C ARG A 256 12.64 6.99 -7.66
N VAL A 257 12.58 8.14 -6.99
CA VAL A 257 11.92 8.27 -5.67
C VAL A 257 10.43 7.90 -5.69
N PRO A 258 9.59 8.37 -6.64
CA PRO A 258 8.20 7.93 -6.72
C PRO A 258 8.07 6.43 -6.99
N ALA A 259 8.90 5.86 -7.87
CA ALA A 259 8.89 4.42 -8.16
C ALA A 259 9.32 3.59 -6.93
N GLN A 260 10.33 4.05 -6.20
CA GLN A 260 10.76 3.46 -4.94
C GLN A 260 9.64 3.48 -3.90
N ARG A 261 8.96 4.62 -3.70
CA ARG A 261 7.82 4.71 -2.76
C ARG A 261 6.68 3.78 -3.14
N LEU A 262 6.43 3.62 -4.44
CA LEU A 262 5.38 2.74 -4.96
C LEU A 262 5.69 1.26 -4.74
N LEU A 263 6.97 0.89 -4.85
CA LEU A 263 7.45 -0.49 -4.68
C LEU A 263 7.83 -0.83 -3.24
N ARG A 264 8.08 0.17 -2.39
CA ARG A 264 8.36 -0.03 -0.97
C ARG A 264 7.21 -0.82 -0.33
N ARG A 265 7.55 -1.80 0.51
CA ARG A 265 6.60 -2.70 1.21
C ARG A 265 5.84 -3.69 0.31
N ARG A 266 6.33 -3.93 -0.91
CA ARG A 266 5.76 -4.93 -1.81
C ARG A 266 6.52 -6.24 -1.73
N GLY A 267 5.79 -7.31 -1.42
CA GLY A 267 6.36 -8.67 -1.39
C GLY A 267 7.04 -9.07 -2.71
N GLU A 268 6.63 -8.48 -3.84
CA GLU A 268 7.25 -8.72 -5.14
C GLU A 268 8.73 -8.35 -5.22
N ILE A 269 9.23 -7.45 -4.35
CA ILE A 269 10.64 -7.01 -4.38
C ILE A 269 11.45 -7.45 -3.15
N GLU A 270 10.79 -8.01 -2.12
CA GLU A 270 11.40 -8.30 -0.82
C GLU A 270 12.58 -9.28 -0.91
N SER A 271 12.58 -10.19 -1.89
CA SER A 271 13.71 -11.10 -2.15
C SER A 271 15.06 -10.40 -2.32
N VAL A 272 15.06 -9.17 -2.86
CA VAL A 272 16.29 -8.37 -3.09
C VAL A 272 16.37 -7.19 -2.13
N VAL A 273 15.26 -6.47 -1.94
CA VAL A 273 15.20 -5.29 -1.07
C VAL A 273 13.92 -5.34 -0.25
N SER A 274 14.09 -5.64 1.03
CA SER A 274 13.03 -5.69 2.04
C SER A 274 13.24 -4.63 3.13
N GLU A 275 14.47 -4.28 3.47
CA GLU A 275 14.75 -3.26 4.48
C GLU A 275 16.04 -2.48 4.17
N THR A 276 16.19 -1.29 4.76
CA THR A 276 17.45 -0.56 4.79
C THR A 276 17.98 -0.52 6.22
N ILE A 277 19.08 -1.24 6.47
CA ILE A 277 19.71 -1.29 7.79
C ILE A 277 20.72 -0.17 7.96
N ARG A 278 21.00 0.17 9.23
CA ARG A 278 22.01 1.16 9.60
C ARG A 278 23.17 0.47 10.30
N VAL A 279 24.38 0.66 9.76
CA VAL A 279 25.58 -0.03 10.22
C VAL A 279 26.68 0.98 10.51
N THR A 280 27.39 0.77 11.60
CA THR A 280 28.65 1.45 11.92
C THR A 280 29.72 0.40 12.21
N ARG A 281 30.99 0.82 12.23
CA ARG A 281 32.09 -0.08 12.65
C ARG A 281 31.93 -0.59 14.09
N ASP A 282 31.21 0.15 14.93
CA ASP A 282 30.92 -0.21 16.32
C ASP A 282 29.70 -1.14 16.46
N SER A 283 29.03 -1.51 15.37
CA SER A 283 27.87 -2.40 15.39
C SER A 283 28.21 -3.85 15.73
N GLY A 284 29.49 -4.23 15.71
CA GLY A 284 29.95 -5.59 16.02
C GLY A 284 31.24 -5.94 15.27
N LYS A 285 31.86 -7.07 15.62
CA LYS A 285 33.09 -7.53 14.96
C LYS A 285 32.82 -7.95 13.52
N LEU A 286 31.72 -8.66 13.30
CA LEU A 286 31.29 -9.08 11.97
C LEU A 286 30.93 -7.87 11.09
N ALA A 287 30.26 -6.87 11.66
CA ALA A 287 29.97 -5.62 10.95
C ALA A 287 31.25 -4.90 10.51
N GLY A 288 32.26 -4.80 11.39
CA GLY A 288 33.57 -4.22 11.07
C GLY A 288 34.29 -4.98 9.94
N GLU A 289 34.33 -6.31 10.01
CA GLU A 289 34.91 -7.15 8.95
C GLU A 289 34.19 -6.98 7.61
N TRP A 290 32.86 -6.90 7.63
CA TRP A 290 32.08 -6.64 6.43
C TRP A 290 32.35 -5.26 5.84
N ILE A 291 32.43 -4.21 6.67
CA ILE A 291 32.78 -2.85 6.23
C ILE A 291 34.18 -2.82 5.61
N ASP A 292 35.15 -3.52 6.21
CA ASP A 292 36.55 -3.53 5.75
C ASP A 292 36.72 -4.13 4.34
N ARG A 293 35.80 -4.97 3.88
CA ARG A 293 35.84 -5.50 2.50
C ARG A 293 35.15 -4.63 1.46
N LEU A 294 34.40 -3.61 1.87
CA LEU A 294 33.66 -2.78 0.93
C LEU A 294 34.60 -1.97 0.03
N MET A 295 34.17 -1.78 -1.20
CA MET A 295 34.92 -0.98 -2.18
C MET A 295 34.14 0.29 -2.50
N CYS A 296 34.80 1.44 -2.42
CA CYS A 296 34.22 2.70 -2.88
C CYS A 296 33.90 2.62 -4.39
N CYS A 297 32.79 3.22 -4.80
CA CYS A 297 32.32 3.27 -6.18
C CYS A 297 31.63 4.61 -6.49
N ASP A 298 31.40 4.85 -7.79
CA ASP A 298 30.54 5.95 -8.24
C ASP A 298 29.07 5.68 -7.88
N ASP A 299 28.24 6.73 -7.85
CA ASP A 299 26.78 6.60 -7.71
C ASP A 299 26.25 5.57 -8.73
N PRO A 300 25.64 4.46 -8.27
CA PRO A 300 25.09 3.45 -9.17
C PRO A 300 24.01 4.01 -10.10
N GLN A 301 23.32 5.08 -9.69
CA GLN A 301 22.20 5.70 -10.39
C GLN A 301 21.09 4.70 -10.71
N THR A 302 20.89 3.70 -9.86
CA THR A 302 19.91 2.62 -10.09
C THR A 302 18.66 2.80 -9.24
N LEU A 303 17.56 2.14 -9.61
CA LEU A 303 16.36 2.13 -8.75
C LEU A 303 16.69 1.58 -7.35
N GLY A 304 17.46 0.51 -7.23
CA GLY A 304 17.85 -0.07 -5.93
C GLY A 304 18.61 0.91 -5.04
N ALA A 305 19.45 1.77 -5.62
CA ALA A 305 20.15 2.82 -4.87
C ALA A 305 19.19 3.79 -4.15
N SER A 306 18.01 4.09 -4.72
CA SER A 306 17.02 4.94 -4.02
C SER A 306 16.39 4.29 -2.78
N PHE A 307 16.50 2.97 -2.59
CA PHE A 307 16.10 2.31 -1.35
C PHE A 307 17.14 2.49 -0.24
N ALA A 308 18.44 2.44 -0.56
CA ALA A 308 19.49 2.76 0.41
C ALA A 308 19.34 4.19 0.94
N GLU A 309 18.85 5.10 0.10
CA GLU A 309 18.58 6.49 0.48
C GLU A 309 17.26 6.70 1.23
N SER A 310 16.38 5.70 1.34
CA SER A 310 14.97 5.95 1.72
C SER A 310 14.75 6.36 3.17
N ASP A 311 15.73 6.09 4.03
CA ASP A 311 15.70 6.41 5.45
C ASP A 311 16.66 7.56 5.82
N LEU A 312 17.25 8.21 4.81
CA LEU A 312 17.99 9.45 4.99
C LEU A 312 16.99 10.58 5.28
N VAL A 313 17.29 11.38 6.29
CA VAL A 313 16.44 12.53 6.65
C VAL A 313 16.63 13.63 5.61
N ASP A 314 15.62 14.48 5.40
CA ASP A 314 15.70 15.60 4.43
C ASP A 314 16.95 16.50 4.62
N ASN A 315 17.51 16.59 5.83
CA ASN A 315 18.77 17.34 6.10
C ASN A 315 20.04 16.59 5.65
N ASP A 316 19.98 15.27 5.49
CA ASP A 316 21.06 14.41 4.98
C ASP A 316 21.01 14.28 3.45
N ASP A 317 19.93 14.77 2.82
CA ASP A 317 19.77 14.90 1.37
C ASP A 317 20.70 15.92 0.73
N GLU A 318 21.14 16.93 1.49
CA GLU A 318 22.04 17.99 1.02
C GLU A 318 23.52 17.68 1.28
N GLN A 319 23.82 16.64 2.06
CA GLN A 319 25.19 16.31 2.45
C GLN A 319 25.88 15.40 1.42
N PRO A 320 27.19 15.56 1.20
CA PRO A 320 27.94 14.69 0.31
C PRO A 320 27.92 13.24 0.82
N ARG A 321 27.79 12.29 -0.11
CA ARG A 321 27.64 10.85 0.14
C ARG A 321 28.75 10.08 -0.54
N THR A 322 29.18 8.98 0.08
CA THR A 322 30.10 8.03 -0.53
C THR A 322 29.36 6.75 -0.85
N TRP A 323 29.41 6.31 -2.11
CA TRP A 323 28.82 5.05 -2.51
C TRP A 323 29.81 3.91 -2.36
N TRP A 324 29.30 2.77 -1.93
CA TRP A 324 30.08 1.56 -1.71
C TRP A 324 29.43 0.38 -2.40
N ARG A 325 30.24 -0.62 -2.73
CA ARG A 325 29.79 -1.92 -3.22
C ARG A 325 30.42 -3.04 -2.41
N ASP A 326 29.65 -4.09 -2.18
CA ASP A 326 30.14 -5.34 -1.64
C ASP A 326 30.62 -6.24 -2.80
N PRO A 327 31.91 -6.62 -2.87
CA PRO A 327 32.41 -7.49 -3.94
C PRO A 327 31.75 -8.88 -3.93
N GLU A 328 31.23 -9.34 -2.79
CA GLU A 328 30.59 -10.65 -2.64
C GLU A 328 29.06 -10.59 -2.89
N ASN A 329 28.45 -9.41 -2.82
CA ASN A 329 27.03 -9.20 -3.15
C ASN A 329 26.84 -7.96 -4.03
N VAL A 330 26.81 -8.20 -5.35
CA VAL A 330 26.60 -7.16 -6.37
C VAL A 330 25.15 -6.63 -6.43
N HIS A 331 24.25 -7.16 -5.61
CA HIS A 331 22.83 -6.79 -5.55
C HIS A 331 22.45 -6.11 -4.24
N CYS A 332 23.45 -5.52 -3.57
CA CYS A 332 23.32 -4.70 -2.39
C CYS A 332 23.73 -3.25 -2.71
N TRP A 333 22.92 -2.29 -2.27
CA TRP A 333 23.21 -0.86 -2.42
C TRP A 333 23.59 -0.28 -1.06
N ILE A 334 24.74 0.42 -1.04
CA ILE A 334 25.37 0.90 0.19
C ILE A 334 25.76 2.36 0.01
N VAL A 335 25.27 3.22 0.89
CA VAL A 335 25.65 4.62 0.96
C VAL A 335 26.13 4.96 2.37
N GLU A 336 27.26 5.65 2.45
CA GLU A 336 27.82 6.17 3.69
C GLU A 336 27.51 7.67 3.80
N THR A 337 26.95 8.06 4.94
CA THR A 337 26.73 9.45 5.33
C THR A 337 27.96 10.02 6.02
N VAL A 338 28.05 11.36 6.12
CA VAL A 338 29.25 12.05 6.65
C VAL A 338 29.58 11.71 8.11
N ASP A 339 28.59 11.23 8.87
CA ASP A 339 28.74 10.76 10.25
C ASP A 339 29.29 9.33 10.35
N GLY A 340 29.63 8.70 9.21
CA GLY A 340 30.20 7.36 9.14
C GLY A 340 29.18 6.23 9.31
N VAL A 341 27.89 6.53 9.12
CA VAL A 341 26.83 5.51 9.11
C VAL A 341 26.62 4.99 7.70
N TYR A 342 26.60 3.67 7.56
CA TYR A 342 26.32 2.97 6.32
C TYR A 342 24.84 2.60 6.29
N HIS A 343 24.14 3.06 5.26
CA HIS A 343 22.77 2.65 4.93
C HIS A 343 22.82 1.57 3.86
N VAL A 344 22.30 0.39 4.19
CA VAL A 344 22.52 -0.84 3.42
C VAL A 344 21.19 -1.50 3.12
N THR A 345 20.89 -1.73 1.85
CA THR A 345 19.69 -2.52 1.48
C THR A 345 19.91 -4.00 1.78
N VAL A 346 18.94 -4.65 2.42
CA VAL A 346 18.92 -6.10 2.63
C VAL A 346 17.60 -6.68 2.12
N GLY A 347 17.67 -7.83 1.47
CA GLY A 347 16.50 -8.61 1.02
C GLY A 347 16.12 -9.70 2.01
N SER A 348 15.11 -10.50 1.66
CA SER A 348 14.75 -11.73 2.36
C SER A 348 15.59 -12.93 1.97
N GLN A 349 16.37 -12.80 0.90
CA GLN A 349 17.21 -13.87 0.39
C GLN A 349 18.61 -13.34 0.09
N LEU A 350 19.63 -14.13 0.39
CA LEU A 350 21.00 -13.88 -0.06
C LEU A 350 21.31 -14.67 -1.34
N PRO A 351 22.26 -14.19 -2.17
CA PRO A 351 22.84 -15.02 -3.23
C PRO A 351 23.42 -16.32 -2.64
N GLU A 352 23.70 -17.32 -3.48
CA GLU A 352 24.13 -18.68 -3.10
C GLU A 352 25.26 -18.73 -2.04
N ALA A 353 24.86 -18.66 -0.78
CA ALA A 353 25.71 -18.72 0.40
C ALA A 353 25.69 -20.12 1.02
N GLY A 354 26.64 -20.39 1.93
CA GLY A 354 26.70 -21.66 2.64
C GLY A 354 25.57 -21.83 3.67
N ARG A 355 25.94 -22.10 4.91
CA ARG A 355 25.01 -22.03 6.05
C ARG A 355 25.56 -21.12 7.13
N LEU A 356 24.69 -20.52 7.93
CA LEU A 356 25.08 -19.70 9.07
C LEU A 356 25.84 -20.55 10.10
N VAL A 357 27.03 -20.08 10.49
CA VAL A 357 27.83 -20.70 11.55
C VAL A 357 28.00 -19.78 12.76
N GLU A 358 28.01 -18.47 12.59
CA GLU A 358 28.19 -17.49 13.68
C GLU A 358 27.30 -16.29 13.39
N PHE A 359 26.74 -15.63 14.40
CA PHE A 359 26.01 -14.37 14.18
C PHE A 359 26.16 -13.36 15.32
N GLU A 360 25.92 -12.10 14.98
CA GLU A 360 25.90 -10.97 15.89
C GLU A 360 24.68 -10.08 15.61
N LEU A 361 24.09 -9.55 16.69
CA LEU A 361 23.05 -8.51 16.68
C LEU A 361 23.59 -7.28 17.39
N ALA A 362 23.56 -6.12 16.72
CA ALA A 362 24.05 -4.86 17.25
C ALA A 362 23.24 -4.39 18.47
N ALA A 363 23.87 -3.64 19.37
CA ALA A 363 23.25 -3.20 20.62
C ALA A 363 21.96 -2.37 20.44
N ASP A 364 21.87 -1.61 19.35
CA ASP A 364 20.72 -0.78 19.00
C ASP A 364 19.65 -1.53 18.19
N CYS A 365 19.86 -2.82 17.91
CA CYS A 365 19.00 -3.67 17.09
C CYS A 365 18.73 -3.11 15.68
N ARG A 366 19.66 -2.31 15.12
CA ARG A 366 19.52 -1.74 13.76
C ARG A 366 20.30 -2.49 12.69
N SER A 367 21.19 -3.40 13.10
CA SER A 367 21.92 -4.28 12.19
C SER A 367 22.24 -5.60 12.86
N ALA A 368 22.38 -6.63 12.02
CA ALA A 368 22.73 -7.98 12.41
C ALA A 368 23.57 -8.57 11.29
N PHE A 369 24.55 -9.38 11.65
CA PHE A 369 25.47 -9.99 10.70
C PHE A 369 25.66 -11.45 11.04
N PHE A 370 25.99 -12.24 10.03
CA PHE A 370 26.36 -13.62 10.25
C PHE A 370 27.53 -14.03 9.37
N ARG A 371 28.29 -15.02 9.82
CA ARG A 371 29.31 -15.69 9.02
C ARG A 371 28.73 -16.98 8.48
N ASP A 372 28.96 -17.22 7.20
CA ASP A 372 28.61 -18.49 6.59
C ASP A 372 29.71 -19.55 6.75
N SER A 373 29.40 -20.79 6.39
CA SER A 373 30.33 -21.92 6.44
C SER A 373 31.50 -21.84 5.44
N ARG A 374 31.50 -20.85 4.53
CA ARG A 374 32.61 -20.55 3.62
C ARG A 374 33.52 -19.46 4.20
N GLY A 375 33.15 -18.87 5.34
CA GLY A 375 33.89 -17.82 6.02
C GLY A 375 33.46 -16.41 5.65
N THR A 376 32.50 -16.24 4.74
CA THR A 376 32.04 -14.92 4.29
C THR A 376 31.04 -14.34 5.29
N VAL A 377 31.24 -13.08 5.65
CA VAL A 377 30.32 -12.33 6.51
C VAL A 377 29.23 -11.67 5.69
N TRP A 378 28.00 -11.68 6.16
CA TRP A 378 26.85 -11.10 5.45
C TRP A 378 26.00 -10.27 6.42
N PRO A 379 25.45 -9.12 5.99
CA PRO A 379 24.29 -8.55 6.63
C PRO A 379 23.18 -9.60 6.69
N MET A 380 22.48 -9.71 7.82
CA MET A 380 21.45 -10.71 7.96
C MET A 380 20.22 -10.33 7.10
N PRO A 381 19.74 -11.22 6.22
CA PRO A 381 18.50 -10.99 5.48
C PRO A 381 17.31 -10.94 6.45
N VAL A 382 16.18 -10.38 6.02
CA VAL A 382 14.99 -10.13 6.85
C VAL A 382 13.76 -10.92 6.38
N THR A 383 12.77 -11.15 7.25
CA THR A 383 11.56 -11.91 6.89
C THR A 383 10.53 -11.10 6.09
N ALA A 384 10.47 -9.79 6.29
CA ALA A 384 9.54 -8.88 5.61
C ALA A 384 9.95 -7.41 5.84
N PHE A 385 9.33 -6.48 5.11
CA PHE A 385 9.50 -5.05 5.31
C PHE A 385 9.00 -4.57 6.68
N GLY A 386 9.71 -3.62 7.32
CA GLY A 386 9.20 -2.84 8.45
C GLY A 386 9.42 -3.46 9.83
N GLY A 387 10.24 -4.49 9.90
CA GLY A 387 10.68 -5.12 11.14
C GLY A 387 12.14 -5.55 11.03
N TYR A 388 12.95 -5.16 12.01
CA TYR A 388 14.29 -5.69 12.18
C TYR A 388 14.40 -6.47 13.49
N TYR A 389 15.44 -7.30 13.59
CA TYR A 389 15.59 -8.26 14.66
C TYR A 389 15.77 -7.61 16.04
N ASN A 390 15.15 -8.22 17.05
CA ASN A 390 15.24 -7.80 18.44
C ASN A 390 15.54 -9.00 19.34
N ALA A 391 16.01 -8.75 20.58
CA ALA A 391 16.30 -9.80 21.56
C ALA A 391 16.00 -9.33 22.99
N GLY A 392 15.98 -10.25 23.96
CA GLY A 392 15.87 -9.96 25.40
C GLY A 392 14.46 -9.82 25.97
N TYR A 393 13.43 -10.16 25.21
CA TYR A 393 12.05 -10.21 25.71
C TYR A 393 11.23 -11.30 25.00
N ARG A 394 9.97 -11.49 25.42
CA ARG A 394 9.00 -12.36 24.72
C ARG A 394 8.17 -11.53 23.75
N GLY A 395 8.17 -11.89 22.47
CA GLY A 395 7.35 -11.22 21.46
C GLY A 395 7.82 -11.54 20.05
N THR A 396 7.16 -10.92 19.07
CA THR A 396 7.37 -11.21 17.64
C THR A 396 8.81 -11.03 17.19
N GLY A 397 9.50 -9.95 17.59
CA GLY A 397 10.88 -9.68 17.13
C GLY A 397 11.90 -10.76 17.54
N PRO A 398 12.00 -11.12 18.83
CA PRO A 398 12.85 -12.24 19.29
C PRO A 398 12.48 -13.59 18.67
N ASP A 399 11.19 -13.83 18.41
CA ASP A 399 10.73 -15.07 17.77
C ASP A 399 11.14 -15.15 16.30
N GLU A 400 11.01 -14.04 15.56
CA GLU A 400 11.48 -13.91 14.18
C GLU A 400 12.99 -14.07 14.06
N LEU A 401 13.76 -13.54 15.01
CA LEU A 401 15.21 -13.74 15.07
C LEU A 401 15.56 -15.23 15.25
N ALA A 402 14.89 -15.92 16.18
CA ALA A 402 15.14 -17.34 16.43
C ALA A 402 14.79 -18.21 15.21
N VAL A 403 13.65 -17.94 14.57
CA VAL A 403 13.26 -18.59 13.31
C VAL A 403 14.29 -18.33 12.21
N THR A 404 14.74 -17.08 12.06
CA THR A 404 15.71 -16.71 11.04
C THR A 404 17.04 -17.45 11.24
N VAL A 405 17.58 -17.44 12.46
CA VAL A 405 18.83 -18.13 12.77
C VAL A 405 18.72 -19.62 12.50
N ALA A 406 17.61 -20.26 12.89
CA ALA A 406 17.38 -21.68 12.64
C ALA A 406 17.32 -22.01 11.14
N ARG A 407 16.68 -21.16 10.33
CA ARG A 407 16.60 -21.34 8.87
C ARG A 407 17.95 -21.13 8.19
N LEU A 408 18.64 -20.05 8.52
CA LEU A 408 19.96 -19.74 7.95
C LEU A 408 21.02 -20.78 8.36
N TYR A 409 20.88 -21.40 9.54
CA TYR A 409 21.74 -22.53 9.97
C TYR A 409 21.64 -23.74 9.06
N HIS A 410 20.49 -23.96 8.40
CA HIS A 410 20.34 -25.02 7.41
C HIS A 410 20.77 -24.57 6.01
N SER A 411 20.41 -23.36 5.61
CA SER A 411 20.82 -22.77 4.34
C SER A 411 20.77 -21.25 4.39
N ALA A 412 21.88 -20.58 4.10
CA ALA A 412 21.95 -19.13 4.08
C ALA A 412 21.24 -18.50 2.87
N GLY A 413 21.04 -19.26 1.80
CA GLY A 413 20.31 -18.82 0.59
C GLY A 413 18.81 -19.07 0.63
N VAL A 414 18.25 -19.49 1.78
CA VAL A 414 16.80 -19.68 1.95
C VAL A 414 16.08 -18.34 1.81
N ASP A 415 14.93 -18.32 1.15
CA ASP A 415 14.07 -17.12 1.11
C ASP A 415 13.29 -17.00 2.43
N LEU A 416 13.63 -16.00 3.23
CA LEU A 416 13.01 -15.76 4.53
C LEU A 416 11.57 -15.23 4.45
N ALA A 417 11.11 -14.77 3.28
CA ALA A 417 9.73 -14.38 3.06
C ALA A 417 8.77 -15.59 3.00
N ASP A 418 9.29 -16.78 2.67
CA ASP A 418 8.54 -18.02 2.79
C ASP A 418 8.23 -18.30 4.27
N ARG A 419 6.95 -18.38 4.60
CA ARG A 419 6.44 -18.59 5.97
C ARG A 419 6.34 -20.06 6.36
N SER A 420 6.97 -20.95 5.60
CA SER A 420 7.11 -22.36 5.95
C SER A 420 7.64 -22.53 7.37
N ALA A 421 7.02 -23.44 8.12
CA ALA A 421 7.39 -23.69 9.51
C ALA A 421 8.85 -24.14 9.59
N ALA A 422 9.61 -23.53 10.50
CA ALA A 422 10.95 -23.94 10.85
C ALA A 422 10.93 -24.56 12.25
N ALA A 423 11.61 -25.70 12.43
CA ALA A 423 11.88 -26.21 13.76
C ALA A 423 12.89 -25.28 14.44
N VAL A 424 12.48 -24.66 15.55
CA VAL A 424 13.33 -23.75 16.32
C VAL A 424 13.64 -24.41 17.66
N PRO A 425 14.90 -24.79 17.92
CA PRO A 425 15.29 -25.39 19.18
C PRO A 425 14.92 -24.49 20.37
N SER A 426 14.32 -25.10 21.40
CA SER A 426 13.83 -24.37 22.58
C SER A 426 14.92 -23.56 23.29
N LYS A 427 16.16 -24.07 23.35
CA LYS A 427 17.30 -23.35 23.93
C LYS A 427 17.72 -22.12 23.13
N LEU A 428 17.71 -22.21 21.79
CA LEU A 428 17.98 -21.05 20.93
C LEU A 428 16.93 -19.97 21.17
N SER A 429 15.65 -20.34 21.15
CA SER A 429 14.55 -19.43 21.43
C SER A 429 14.66 -18.81 22.84
N GLN A 430 14.97 -19.62 23.85
CA GLN A 430 15.14 -19.16 25.23
C GLN A 430 16.30 -18.18 25.36
N LEU A 431 17.44 -18.47 24.73
CA LEU A 431 18.62 -17.59 24.75
C LEU A 431 18.27 -16.21 24.18
N ILE A 432 17.70 -16.18 22.96
CA ILE A 432 17.32 -14.95 22.26
C ILE A 432 16.27 -14.15 23.05
N ARG A 433 15.30 -14.82 23.69
CA ARG A 433 14.26 -14.17 24.50
C ARG A 433 14.75 -13.62 25.84
N THR A 434 15.90 -14.06 26.33
CA THR A 434 16.39 -13.70 27.68
C THR A 434 17.61 -12.81 27.67
N HIS A 435 18.38 -12.79 26.59
CA HIS A 435 19.57 -11.96 26.44
C HIS A 435 19.27 -10.78 25.53
N ALA A 436 19.33 -9.56 26.09
CA ALA A 436 19.18 -8.34 25.32
C ALA A 436 20.39 -8.11 24.41
N ALA A 437 20.20 -7.33 23.35
CA ALA A 437 21.30 -6.90 22.49
C ALA A 437 22.32 -6.03 23.27
N PRO A 438 23.62 -6.04 22.92
CA PRO A 438 24.21 -6.79 21.82
C PRO A 438 24.26 -8.30 22.11
N LEU A 439 24.06 -9.10 21.09
CA LEU A 439 24.05 -10.57 21.18
C LEU A 439 25.02 -11.13 20.16
N SER A 440 26.01 -11.92 20.60
CA SER A 440 26.92 -12.64 19.71
C SER A 440 26.85 -14.13 20.04
N ILE A 441 26.72 -14.99 19.02
CA ILE A 441 26.72 -16.44 19.17
C ILE A 441 27.81 -17.02 18.27
N SER A 442 28.81 -17.64 18.89
CA SER A 442 29.92 -18.27 18.19
C SER A 442 29.52 -19.57 17.49
N ALA A 443 30.37 -20.06 16.58
CA ALA A 443 30.11 -21.32 15.87
C ALA A 443 29.99 -22.56 16.76
N ALA A 444 30.77 -22.62 17.85
CA ALA A 444 30.66 -23.71 18.81
C ALA A 444 29.33 -23.66 19.58
N GLU A 445 28.93 -22.47 20.04
CA GLU A 445 27.68 -22.27 20.77
C GLU A 445 26.47 -22.54 19.89
N LEU A 446 26.46 -22.01 18.66
CA LEU A 446 25.37 -22.25 17.72
C LEU A 446 25.24 -23.73 17.38
N GLY A 447 26.36 -24.42 17.14
CA GLY A 447 26.37 -25.86 16.91
C GLY A 447 25.74 -26.64 18.07
N ALA A 448 26.02 -26.25 19.32
CA ALA A 448 25.42 -26.86 20.51
C ALA A 448 23.92 -26.55 20.65
N LEU A 449 23.50 -25.32 20.36
CA LEU A 449 22.10 -24.89 20.43
C LEU A 449 21.22 -25.61 19.38
N MET A 450 21.79 -25.93 18.22
CA MET A 450 21.08 -26.56 17.09
C MET A 450 21.08 -28.09 17.13
N ALA A 451 21.95 -28.72 17.93
CA ALA A 451 22.12 -30.18 17.95
C ALA A 451 21.09 -30.94 18.81
N GLU A 452 20.25 -30.25 19.58
CA GLU A 452 19.31 -30.92 20.49
C GLU A 452 17.97 -31.25 19.82
N PRO A 453 17.48 -32.50 19.93
CA PRO A 453 16.15 -32.85 19.48
C PRO A 453 15.11 -32.16 20.36
N ASP A 454 14.04 -31.64 19.73
CA ASP A 454 12.89 -31.07 20.43
C ASP A 454 12.36 -32.08 21.46
N ALA A 455 12.47 -31.73 22.74
CA ALA A 455 11.74 -32.44 23.77
C ALA A 455 10.26 -32.16 23.54
N GLU A 456 9.53 -33.19 23.08
CA GLU A 456 8.07 -33.20 22.99
C GLU A 456 7.45 -32.58 24.25
N GLY A 457 6.64 -31.53 24.05
CA GLY A 457 5.83 -30.88 25.06
C GLY A 457 4.43 -30.66 24.53
#